data_AF-A0A940U520-F1
#
_entry.id   AF-A0A940U520-F1
#
_cell.length_a   1.000
_cell.length_b   1.000
_cell.length_c   1.000
_cell.angle_alpha   90.00
_cell.angle_beta   90.00
_cell.angle_gamma   90.00
#
_symmetry.space_group_name_H-M   'P 1'
#
loop_
_entity.id
_entity.type
_entity.pdbx_description
1 polymer ?
#
loop_
_entity_poly.entity_id
_entity_poly.type
_entity_poly.pdbx_seq_one_letter_code
_entity_poly.pdbx_strand_id
1 'polypeptide(L)'
;MGEKDLAIARLTEADSRARELVNAVQSVLAQDVPDLMELKNSLINLLEYLSSPNGRTHENCNAINSFFMFEDLWVDRNLPDHFHDIFADMSSALHDTVSAPEIAENFDSTPEQLLKRAKELDTQQSGSLDRGSPHGC
;
A
#
# COMPACT_ATOMS: atom_id res chain seq x y z
N MET A 1 -21.28 9.34 11.95
CA MET A 1 -20.50 8.21 11.38
C MET A 1 -19.12 8.75 11.09
N GLY A 2 -18.08 8.21 11.72
CA GLY A 2 -16.70 8.61 11.45
C GLY A 2 -16.18 7.94 10.18
N GLU A 3 -15.17 8.52 9.54
CA GLU A 3 -14.57 8.01 8.30
C GLU A 3 -14.14 6.53 8.43
N LYS A 4 -13.66 6.14 9.63
CA LYS A 4 -13.31 4.75 9.95
C LYS A 4 -14.47 3.76 9.81
N ASP A 5 -15.69 4.16 10.16
CA ASP A 5 -16.89 3.33 10.07
C ASP A 5 -17.27 3.10 8.59
N LEU A 6 -17.08 4.14 7.76
CA LEU A 6 -17.29 4.08 6.32
C LEU A 6 -16.30 3.12 5.64
N ALA A 7 -15.02 3.14 6.04
CA ALA A 7 -14.04 2.23 5.48
C ALA A 7 -14.27 0.77 5.89
N ILE A 8 -14.72 0.52 7.12
CA ILE A 8 -15.13 -0.83 7.56
C ILE A 8 -16.34 -1.30 6.75
N ALA A 9 -17.31 -0.43 6.49
CA ALA A 9 -18.46 -0.75 5.65
C ALA A 9 -18.02 -1.11 4.22
N ARG A 10 -17.18 -0.29 3.59
CA ARG A 10 -16.65 -0.57 2.23
C ARG A 10 -15.83 -1.85 2.17
N LEU A 11 -15.01 -2.11 3.19
CA LEU A 11 -14.27 -3.36 3.29
C LEU A 11 -15.20 -4.57 3.48
N THR A 12 -16.41 -4.38 4.02
CA THR A 12 -17.41 -5.44 4.11
C THR A 12 -18.05 -5.76 2.76
N GLU A 13 -18.17 -4.76 1.88
CA GLU A 13 -18.68 -4.91 0.50
C GLU A 13 -17.63 -5.49 -0.45
N ALA A 14 -16.34 -5.33 -0.13
CA ALA A 14 -15.25 -5.93 -0.88
C ALA A 14 -15.26 -7.46 -0.82
N ASP A 15 -14.63 -8.07 -1.82
CA ASP A 15 -14.48 -9.51 -1.91
C ASP A 15 -13.71 -10.07 -0.70
N SER A 16 -14.07 -11.29 -0.29
CA SER A 16 -13.42 -11.98 0.82
C SER A 16 -11.91 -11.99 0.68
N ARG A 17 -11.40 -12.14 -0.55
CA ARG A 17 -9.96 -12.17 -0.81
C ARG A 17 -9.30 -10.80 -0.65
N ALA A 18 -9.94 -9.73 -1.09
CA ALA A 18 -9.45 -8.36 -0.88
C ALA A 18 -9.31 -8.08 0.61
N ARG A 19 -10.29 -8.49 1.41
CA ARG A 19 -10.31 -8.33 2.87
C ARG A 19 -9.17 -9.07 3.55
N GLU A 20 -8.92 -10.32 3.16
CA GLU A 20 -7.79 -11.10 3.69
C GLU A 20 -6.45 -10.40 3.41
N LEU A 21 -6.26 -9.88 2.20
CA LEU A 21 -5.02 -9.22 1.79
C LEU A 21 -4.81 -7.88 2.51
N VAL A 22 -5.87 -7.11 2.72
CA VAL A 22 -5.82 -5.88 3.56
C VAL A 22 -5.48 -6.21 5.02
N ASN A 23 -6.08 -7.27 5.58
CA ASN A 23 -5.76 -7.72 6.94
C ASN A 23 -4.29 -8.16 7.06
N ALA A 24 -3.72 -8.79 6.04
CA ALA A 24 -2.29 -9.14 6.04
C ALA A 24 -1.42 -7.88 6.14
N VAL A 25 -1.68 -6.86 5.31
CA VAL A 25 -0.96 -5.58 5.38
C VAL A 25 -1.13 -4.92 6.75
N GLN A 26 -2.37 -4.85 7.26
CA GLN A 26 -2.67 -4.28 8.57
C GLN A 26 -1.93 -5.01 9.70
N SER A 27 -1.86 -6.33 9.64
CA SER A 27 -1.17 -7.15 10.64
C SER A 27 0.32 -6.83 10.70
N VAL A 28 0.95 -6.52 9.56
CA VAL A 28 2.36 -6.09 9.52
C VAL A 28 2.53 -4.69 10.08
N LEU A 29 1.65 -3.76 9.68
CA LEU A 29 1.68 -2.37 10.19
C LEU A 29 1.39 -2.27 11.69
N ALA A 30 0.65 -3.23 12.25
CA ALA A 30 0.34 -3.30 13.67
C ALA A 30 1.53 -3.78 14.53
N GLN A 31 2.60 -4.31 13.92
CA GLN A 31 3.81 -4.70 14.63
C GLN A 31 4.55 -3.46 15.16
N ASP A 32 5.24 -3.62 16.29
CA ASP A 32 6.06 -2.56 16.89
C ASP A 32 7.21 -2.15 15.96
N VAL A 33 7.82 -3.15 15.31
CA VAL A 33 8.79 -3.00 14.23
C VAL A 33 8.27 -3.75 13.00
N PRO A 34 7.71 -3.07 11.99
CA PRO A 34 7.13 -3.74 10.83
C PRO A 34 8.20 -4.42 9.99
N ASP A 35 8.01 -5.70 9.68
CA ASP A 35 8.88 -6.42 8.75
C ASP A 35 8.65 -5.92 7.32
N LEU A 36 9.62 -5.18 6.79
CA LEU A 36 9.51 -4.54 5.48
C LEU A 36 9.40 -5.56 4.33
N MET A 37 9.95 -6.77 4.51
CA MET A 37 9.87 -7.83 3.52
C MET A 37 8.48 -8.46 3.49
N GLU A 38 7.90 -8.72 4.65
CA GLU A 38 6.52 -9.19 4.81
C GLU A 38 5.51 -8.13 4.34
N LEU A 39 5.76 -6.85 4.66
CA LEU A 39 4.95 -5.73 4.19
C LEU A 39 4.97 -5.64 2.66
N LYS A 40 6.17 -5.65 2.07
CA LYS A 40 6.34 -5.65 0.61
C LYS A 40 5.60 -6.82 -0.04
N ASN A 41 5.78 -8.05 0.45
CA ASN A 41 5.09 -9.22 -0.09
C ASN A 41 3.57 -9.12 0.04
N SER A 42 3.08 -8.61 1.17
CA SER A 42 1.65 -8.40 1.39
C SER A 42 1.06 -7.38 0.40
N LEU A 43 1.79 -6.28 0.14
CA LEU A 43 1.40 -5.28 -0.85
C LEU A 43 1.42 -5.82 -2.27
N ILE A 44 2.46 -6.58 -2.64
CA ILE A 44 2.54 -7.22 -3.95
C ILE A 44 1.33 -8.14 -4.16
N ASN A 45 0.99 -8.98 -3.18
CA ASN A 45 -0.16 -9.87 -3.27
C ASN A 45 -1.49 -9.11 -3.40
N LEU A 46 -1.65 -8.01 -2.64
CA LEU A 46 -2.83 -7.14 -2.72
C LEU A 46 -2.97 -6.51 -4.12
N LEU A 47 -1.89 -5.92 -4.63
CA LEU A 47 -1.86 -5.23 -5.93
C LEU A 47 -1.97 -6.21 -7.10
N GLU A 48 -1.40 -7.40 -6.99
CA GLU A 48 -1.53 -8.46 -7.99
C GLU A 48 -2.97 -8.98 -8.07
N TYR A 49 -3.64 -9.11 -6.93
CA TYR A 49 -5.08 -9.41 -6.90
C TYR A 49 -5.90 -8.30 -7.56
N LEU A 50 -5.63 -7.02 -7.24
CA LEU A 50 -6.32 -5.90 -7.89
C LEU A 50 -6.03 -5.75 -9.39
N SER A 51 -4.87 -6.20 -9.83
CA SER A 51 -4.51 -6.25 -11.25
C SER A 51 -5.17 -7.43 -11.98
N SER A 52 -5.68 -8.42 -11.23
CA SER A 52 -6.34 -9.60 -11.79
C SER A 52 -7.79 -9.30 -12.20
N PRO A 53 -8.34 -9.99 -13.22
CA PRO A 53 -9.72 -9.77 -13.67
C PRO A 53 -10.77 -10.00 -12.57
N ASN A 54 -10.47 -10.86 -11.58
CA ASN A 54 -11.34 -11.13 -10.44
C ASN A 54 -11.26 -10.06 -9.35
N GLY A 55 -10.14 -9.34 -9.23
CA GLY A 55 -9.94 -8.34 -8.16
C GLY A 55 -10.12 -6.90 -8.62
N ARG A 56 -10.01 -6.62 -9.92
CA ARG A 56 -10.20 -5.29 -10.54
C ARG A 56 -11.68 -4.88 -10.58
N THR A 57 -12.31 -4.78 -9.42
CA THR A 57 -13.70 -4.33 -9.25
C THR A 57 -13.76 -3.00 -8.53
N HIS A 58 -14.84 -2.24 -8.76
CA HIS A 58 -15.01 -0.94 -8.13
C HIS A 58 -15.06 -1.09 -6.60
N GLU A 59 -15.81 -2.06 -6.09
CA GLU A 59 -15.92 -2.33 -4.66
C GLU A 59 -14.56 -2.61 -4.00
N ASN A 60 -13.73 -3.47 -4.64
CA ASN A 60 -12.41 -3.81 -4.11
C ASN A 60 -11.47 -2.60 -4.09
N CYS A 61 -11.31 -1.92 -5.24
CA CYS A 61 -10.44 -0.75 -5.34
C CYS A 61 -10.87 0.37 -4.38
N ASN A 62 -12.17 0.60 -4.25
CA ASN A 62 -12.72 1.63 -3.38
C ASN A 62 -12.53 1.31 -1.89
N ALA A 63 -12.71 0.04 -1.50
CA ALA A 63 -12.46 -0.41 -0.13
C ALA A 63 -10.99 -0.24 0.27
N ILE A 64 -10.08 -0.63 -0.62
CA ILE A 64 -8.63 -0.56 -0.36
C ILE A 64 -8.17 0.90 -0.34
N ASN A 65 -8.62 1.73 -1.27
CA ASN A 65 -8.39 3.17 -1.25
C ASN A 65 -8.84 3.77 0.10
N SER A 66 -10.06 3.43 0.54
CA SER A 66 -10.61 3.94 1.80
C SER A 66 -9.80 3.47 3.02
N PHE A 67 -9.25 2.26 2.99
CA PHE A 67 -8.37 1.76 4.05
C PHE A 67 -7.05 2.54 4.13
N PHE A 68 -6.42 2.83 2.98
CA PHE A 68 -5.16 3.58 2.97
C PHE A 68 -5.30 5.08 3.21
N MET A 69 -6.51 5.65 3.06
CA MET A 69 -6.79 7.05 3.45
C MET A 69 -6.54 7.35 4.94
N PHE A 70 -6.53 6.34 5.82
CA PHE A 70 -6.17 6.58 7.22
C PHE A 70 -4.66 6.64 7.39
N GLU A 71 -4.11 7.82 7.15
CA GLU A 71 -2.69 8.12 7.33
C GLU A 71 -2.20 7.69 8.73
N ASP A 72 -3.01 7.85 9.78
CA ASP A 72 -2.71 7.37 11.15
C ASP A 72 -2.25 5.90 11.24
N LEU A 73 -2.61 5.04 10.28
CA LEU A 73 -2.21 3.64 10.28
C LEU A 73 -0.74 3.44 9.88
N TRP A 74 -0.18 4.36 9.08
CA TRP A 74 1.10 4.16 8.41
C TRP A 74 2.03 5.38 8.41
N VAL A 75 1.54 6.61 8.57
CA VAL A 75 2.34 7.85 8.54
C VAL A 75 3.31 7.98 9.71
N ASP A 76 2.89 7.54 10.91
CA ASP A 76 3.72 7.57 12.12
C ASP A 76 4.61 6.32 12.25
N ARG A 77 4.47 5.37 11.30
CA ARG A 77 5.29 4.16 11.28
C ARG A 77 6.67 4.49 10.75
N ASN A 78 7.69 3.87 11.33
CA ASN A 78 9.09 4.02 10.92
C ASN A 78 9.37 3.22 9.62
N LEU A 79 8.64 3.54 8.55
CA LEU A 79 8.75 2.94 7.24
C LEU A 79 9.66 3.80 6.34
N PRO A 80 10.31 3.22 5.31
CA PRO A 80 11.02 3.99 4.31
C PRO A 80 10.06 4.89 3.51
N ASP A 81 10.52 6.06 3.07
CA ASP A 81 9.72 7.00 2.24
C ASP A 81 9.07 6.33 1.03
N HIS A 82 9.73 5.36 0.40
CA HIS A 82 9.18 4.64 -0.75
C HIS A 82 7.90 3.85 -0.44
N PHE A 83 7.70 3.39 0.81
CA PHE A 83 6.45 2.76 1.23
C PHE A 83 5.35 3.80 1.45
N HIS A 84 5.69 4.94 2.07
CA HIS A 84 4.74 6.04 2.25
C HIS A 84 4.22 6.56 0.91
N ASP A 85 5.08 6.70 -0.09
CA ASP A 85 4.72 7.18 -1.42
C ASP A 85 3.72 6.25 -2.12
N ILE A 86 3.93 4.92 -2.03
CA ILE A 86 2.99 3.93 -2.57
C ILE A 86 1.64 3.99 -1.83
N PHE A 87 1.64 4.16 -0.50
CA PHE A 87 0.38 4.28 0.25
C PHE A 87 -0.38 5.55 -0.08
N ALA A 88 0.33 6.66 -0.28
CA ALA A 88 -0.24 7.92 -0.72
C ALA A 88 -0.93 7.75 -2.09
N ASP A 89 -0.25 7.18 -3.08
CA ASP A 89 -0.86 6.91 -4.40
C ASP A 89 -2.07 5.97 -4.31
N MET A 90 -1.97 4.89 -3.51
CA MET A 90 -3.08 3.96 -3.27
C MET A 90 -4.31 4.63 -2.64
N SER A 91 -4.10 5.65 -1.81
CA SER A 91 -5.18 6.41 -1.17
C SER A 91 -5.78 7.51 -2.06
N SER A 92 -5.08 7.89 -3.14
CA SER A 92 -5.41 9.02 -3.99
C SER A 92 -6.42 8.64 -5.09
N ALA A 93 -5.99 7.85 -6.08
CA ALA A 93 -6.76 7.61 -7.30
C ALA A 93 -7.04 6.12 -7.58
N LEU A 94 -6.73 5.22 -6.63
CA LEU A 94 -6.98 3.79 -6.82
C LEU A 94 -8.48 3.49 -7.03
N HIS A 95 -9.36 4.20 -6.33
CA HIS A 95 -10.81 4.05 -6.49
C HIS A 95 -11.33 4.41 -7.89
N ASP A 96 -10.63 5.29 -8.61
CA ASP A 96 -10.97 5.67 -9.99
C ASP A 96 -10.52 4.65 -11.03
N THR A 97 -9.68 3.66 -10.68
CA THR A 97 -9.17 2.64 -11.62
C THR A 97 -10.26 1.94 -12.44
N VAL A 98 -11.45 1.77 -11.88
CA VAL A 98 -12.59 1.12 -12.54
C VAL A 98 -13.57 2.12 -13.15
N SER A 99 -13.80 3.26 -12.49
CA SER A 99 -14.78 4.26 -12.93
C SER A 99 -14.22 5.27 -13.93
N ALA A 100 -12.96 5.64 -13.80
CA ALA A 100 -12.23 6.59 -14.62
C ALA A 100 -10.74 6.19 -14.72
N PRO A 101 -10.41 5.11 -15.47
CA PRO A 101 -9.05 4.57 -15.56
C PRO A 101 -8.02 5.59 -16.09
N GLU A 102 -8.45 6.56 -16.91
CA GLU A 102 -7.60 7.64 -17.40
C GLU A 102 -7.08 8.56 -16.29
N ILE A 103 -7.86 8.75 -15.21
CA ILE A 103 -7.44 9.53 -14.04
C ILE A 103 -6.38 8.73 -13.28
N ALA A 104 -6.68 7.47 -12.96
CA ALA A 104 -5.74 6.60 -12.26
C ALA A 104 -4.41 6.42 -13.01
N GLU A 105 -4.44 6.31 -14.34
CA GLU A 105 -3.23 6.21 -15.18
C GLU A 105 -2.38 7.48 -15.13
N ASN A 106 -3.01 8.66 -15.14
CA ASN A 106 -2.32 9.95 -15.11
C ASN A 106 -1.64 10.25 -13.76
N PHE A 107 -2.08 9.59 -12.69
CA PHE A 107 -1.48 9.65 -11.35
C PHE A 107 -0.64 8.42 -11.01
N ASP A 108 -0.29 7.58 -11.99
CA ASP A 108 0.47 6.33 -11.79
C ASP A 108 -0.11 5.42 -10.68
N SER A 109 -1.42 5.52 -10.45
CA SER A 109 -2.15 4.90 -9.34
C SER A 109 -2.95 3.66 -9.78
N THR A 110 -2.72 3.17 -11.00
CA THR A 110 -3.31 1.88 -11.41
C THR A 110 -2.66 0.73 -10.63
N PRO A 111 -3.39 -0.37 -10.38
CA PRO A 111 -2.85 -1.49 -9.62
C PRO A 111 -1.65 -2.11 -10.34
N GLU A 112 -1.60 -2.10 -11.68
CA GLU A 112 -0.44 -2.56 -12.45
C GLU A 112 0.81 -1.67 -12.24
N GLN A 113 0.65 -0.34 -12.24
CA GLN A 113 1.76 0.61 -12.01
C GLN A 113 2.27 0.50 -10.57
N LEU A 114 1.36 0.50 -9.60
CA LEU A 114 1.69 0.33 -8.18
C LEU A 114 2.35 -1.03 -7.92
N LEU A 115 1.88 -2.10 -8.55
CA LEU A 115 2.48 -3.44 -8.44
C LEU A 115 3.93 -3.45 -8.91
N LYS A 116 4.22 -2.77 -10.02
CA LYS A 116 5.58 -2.65 -10.54
C LYS A 116 6.48 -1.94 -9.53
N ARG A 117 6.03 -0.80 -8.99
CA ARG A 117 6.74 -0.04 -7.96
C ARG A 117 6.96 -0.86 -6.68
N ALA A 118 5.93 -1.56 -6.22
CA ALA A 118 6.00 -2.43 -5.07
C ALA A 118 7.01 -3.59 -5.26
N LYS A 119 7.13 -4.14 -6.48
CA LYS A 119 8.13 -5.17 -6.81
C LYS A 119 9.56 -4.62 -6.77
N GLU A 120 9.74 -3.38 -7.21
CA GLU A 120 11.02 -2.65 -7.22
C GLU A 120 11.41 -2.07 -5.85
N LEU A 121 10.52 -2.09 -4.84
CA LEU A 121 10.83 -1.64 -3.49
C LEU A 121 12.06 -2.34 -2.93
N ASP A 122 13.05 -1.55 -2.52
CA ASP A 122 14.16 -2.07 -1.75
C ASP A 122 13.75 -2.21 -0.28
N THR A 123 13.84 -3.43 0.24
CA THR A 123 13.58 -3.71 1.66
C THR A 123 14.86 -3.60 2.50
N GLN A 124 16.00 -3.37 1.85
CA GLN A 124 17.21 -3.03 2.55
C GLN A 124 17.09 -1.56 2.97
N GLN A 125 16.96 -1.31 4.27
CA GLN A 125 17.34 -0.02 4.79
C GLN A 125 18.76 0.23 4.30
N SER A 126 18.94 1.21 3.41
CA SER A 126 20.24 1.83 3.18
C SER A 126 20.58 2.56 4.47
N GLY A 127 21.00 1.79 5.48
CA GLY A 127 21.90 2.26 6.50
C GLY A 127 23.08 2.79 5.72
N SER A 128 23.09 4.10 5.53
CA SER A 128 24.27 4.86 5.22
C SER A 128 25.27 4.52 6.32
N LEU A 129 26.04 3.45 6.12
CA LEU A 129 27.34 3.31 6.75
C LEU A 129 28.24 4.30 6.00
N ASP A 130 27.97 5.58 6.24
CA ASP A 130 28.96 6.63 6.08
C ASP A 130 30.17 6.13 6.86
N ARG A 131 31.18 5.71 6.09
CA ARG A 131 32.41 5.17 6.62
C ARG A 131 33.03 6.31 7.40
N GLY A 132 32.84 6.28 8.72
CA GLY A 132 33.80 6.82 9.64
C GLY A 132 35.17 6.35 9.19
N SER A 133 35.95 7.27 8.64
CA SER A 133 37.37 7.10 8.41
C SER A 133 38.07 7.83 9.55
N PRO A 134 38.45 7.12 10.63
CA PRO A 134 39.37 7.65 11.61
C PRO A 134 40.81 7.51 11.10
N HIS A 135 41.55 8.62 11.14
CA HIS A 135 43.02 8.74 11.20
C HIS A 135 43.91 7.98 10.20
N GLY A 136 44.81 8.73 9.54
CA GLY A 136 46.05 8.17 9.00
C GLY A 136 46.90 9.15 8.16
N CYS A 137 47.66 10.00 8.86
CA CYS A 137 48.99 10.59 8.56
C CYS A 137 49.09 12.08 8.89
#